data_AF-G4TRC2-F1
#
_entry.id   AF-G4TRC2-F1
#
_cell.length_a   1.000
_cell.length_b   1.000
_cell.length_c   1.000
_cell.angle_alpha   90.00
_cell.angle_beta   90.00
_cell.angle_gamma   90.00
#
_symmetry.space_group_name_H-M   'P 1'
#
loop_
_entity.id
_entity.type
_entity.pdbx_description
1 polymer ?
#
loop_
_entity_poly.entity_id
_entity_poly.type
_entity_poly.pdbx_seq_one_letter_code
_entity_poly.pdbx_strand_id
1 'polypeptide(L)'
;MSSYNYRTSSSPPPYQEDSRLLCLDGGGTRTICQLFILGEVTHRLAWDMGLIDQKTPHSVTQNLAPADFFDEIGAGGMGAFVAFLLTCGLSVEAAREHYMHAAPRIVHALSV
;
A
#
# COMPACT_ATOMS: atom_id res chain seq x y z
N MET A 1 18.05 20.30 -20.71
CA MET A 1 18.11 18.90 -20.24
C MET A 1 18.38 18.93 -18.75
N SER A 2 17.33 18.78 -17.92
CA SER A 2 17.44 18.83 -16.47
C SER A 2 17.86 17.44 -15.97
N SER A 3 19.11 17.32 -15.54
CA SER A 3 19.65 16.08 -14.98
C SER A 3 19.12 15.93 -13.55
N TYR A 4 18.17 15.00 -13.34
CA TYR A 4 17.76 14.57 -12.01
C TYR A 4 18.92 13.80 -11.37
N ASN A 5 19.70 14.50 -10.55
CA ASN A 5 20.69 13.89 -9.68
C ASN A 5 19.97 13.07 -8.62
N TYR A 6 19.87 11.75 -8.82
CA TYR A 6 19.61 10.80 -7.74
C TYR A 6 20.80 10.86 -6.78
N ARG A 7 20.76 11.78 -5.81
CA ARG A 7 21.68 11.80 -4.70
C ARG A 7 21.51 10.51 -3.91
N THR A 8 22.58 9.74 -3.82
CA THR A 8 22.80 8.64 -2.89
C THR A 8 22.93 9.19 -1.45
N SER A 9 21.91 9.87 -0.92
CA SER A 9 21.87 10.18 0.51
C SER A 9 21.44 8.93 1.27
N SER A 10 22.32 8.40 2.11
CA SER A 10 22.06 7.26 3.00
C SER A 10 21.09 7.58 4.15
N SER A 11 20.68 8.84 4.27
CA SER A 11 19.67 9.28 5.22
C SER A 11 18.31 9.33 4.52
N PRO A 12 17.27 8.72 5.10
CA PRO A 12 15.93 8.79 4.57
C PRO A 12 15.41 10.24 4.55
N PRO A 13 14.52 10.59 3.61
CA PRO A 13 13.94 11.93 3.55
C PRO A 13 13.11 12.22 4.81
N PRO A 14 13.08 13.47 5.30
CA PRO A 14 12.27 13.84 6.46
C PRO A 14 10.78 13.84 6.09
N TYR A 15 10.00 12.93 6.67
CA TYR A 15 8.55 12.79 6.43
C TYR A 15 7.67 13.62 7.40
N GLN A 16 8.24 14.61 8.09
CA GLN A 16 7.76 14.97 9.43
C GLN A 16 6.71 16.10 9.53
N GLU A 17 6.25 16.71 8.42
CA GLU A 17 5.32 17.85 8.51
C GLU A 17 4.09 17.87 7.58
N ASP A 18 3.93 16.92 6.66
CA ASP A 18 2.78 16.90 5.73
C ASP A 18 1.88 15.67 5.95
N SER A 19 0.55 15.87 5.88
CA SER A 19 -0.44 14.77 5.90
C SER A 19 -0.21 13.81 4.73
N ARG A 20 -0.18 12.51 5.00
CA ARG A 20 0.11 11.46 4.00
C ARG A 20 -1.17 10.76 3.57
N LEU A 21 -1.57 11.03 2.32
CA LEU A 21 -2.75 10.46 1.69
C LEU A 21 -2.39 9.30 0.75
N LEU A 22 -3.00 8.13 0.96
CA LEU A 22 -3.02 7.02 0.03
C LEU A 22 -4.33 7.04 -0.78
N CYS A 23 -4.24 7.25 -2.09
CA CYS A 23 -5.38 7.12 -3.00
C CYS A 23 -5.29 5.83 -3.82
N LEU A 24 -6.34 4.99 -3.78
CA LEU A 24 -6.45 3.78 -4.59
C LEU A 24 -7.51 3.94 -5.68
N ASP A 25 -7.12 3.62 -6.91
CA ASP A 25 -8.03 3.69 -8.05
C ASP A 25 -9.00 2.50 -8.08
N GLY A 26 -10.20 2.74 -8.60
CA GLY A 26 -11.09 1.66 -8.99
C GLY A 26 -10.52 0.87 -10.17
N GLY A 27 -10.84 -0.42 -10.27
CA GLY A 27 -10.28 -1.23 -11.37
C GLY A 27 -10.89 -2.60 -11.60
N GLY A 28 -12.00 -2.94 -10.92
CA GLY A 28 -12.46 -4.33 -10.86
C GLY A 28 -11.38 -5.19 -10.21
N THR A 29 -11.16 -6.40 -10.72
CA THR A 29 -10.10 -7.33 -10.26
C THR A 29 -8.67 -6.79 -10.41
N ARG A 30 -8.44 -5.78 -11.27
CA ARG A 30 -7.11 -5.20 -11.50
C ARG A 30 -6.57 -4.40 -10.31
N THR A 31 -7.41 -4.07 -9.32
CA THR A 31 -6.95 -3.48 -8.05
C THR A 31 -5.91 -4.37 -7.34
N ILE A 32 -5.85 -5.67 -7.65
CA ILE A 32 -4.77 -6.55 -7.19
C ILE A 32 -3.37 -6.01 -7.52
N CYS A 33 -3.17 -5.37 -8.68
CA CYS A 33 -1.87 -4.81 -9.07
C CYS A 33 -1.45 -3.66 -8.15
N GLN A 34 -2.42 -2.84 -7.70
CA GLN A 34 -2.15 -1.74 -6.77
C GLN A 34 -1.69 -2.28 -5.41
N LEU A 35 -2.22 -3.42 -4.95
CA LEU A 35 -1.78 -4.07 -3.71
C LEU A 35 -0.34 -4.60 -3.80
N PHE A 36 0.09 -5.11 -4.97
CA PHE A 36 1.50 -5.50 -5.16
C PHE A 36 2.44 -4.30 -5.09
N ILE A 37 2.07 -3.20 -5.75
CA ILE A 37 2.85 -1.95 -5.72
C ILE A 37 2.87 -1.38 -4.31
N LEU A 38 1.73 -1.38 -3.62
CA LEU A 38 1.62 -0.86 -2.26
C LEU A 38 2.50 -1.63 -1.29
N GLY A 39 2.64 -2.96 -1.43
CA GLY A 39 3.51 -3.76 -0.58
C GLY A 39 4.99 -3.37 -0.72
N GLU A 40 5.44 -3.08 -1.94
CA GLU A 40 6.80 -2.57 -2.17
C GLU A 40 6.97 -1.16 -1.59
N VAL A 41 5.95 -0.30 -1.73
CA VAL A 41 5.97 1.07 -1.19
C VAL A 41 6.03 1.04 0.34
N THR A 42 5.17 0.29 1.01
CA THR A 42 5.17 0.19 2.48
C THR A 42 6.47 -0.41 3.00
N HIS A 43 7.05 -1.38 2.28
CA HIS A 43 8.35 -1.91 2.64
C HIS A 43 9.47 -0.85 2.58
N ARG A 44 9.50 -0.05 1.50
CA ARG A 44 10.47 1.05 1.38
C ARG A 44 10.25 2.13 2.44
N LEU A 45 9.00 2.50 2.71
CA LEU A 45 8.66 3.46 3.76
C LEU A 45 9.05 2.95 5.14
N ALA A 46 8.86 1.66 5.42
CA ALA A 46 9.30 1.05 6.67
C ALA A 46 10.82 1.15 6.85
N TRP A 47 11.59 0.93 5.79
CA TRP A 47 13.04 1.13 5.84
C TRP A 47 13.37 2.61 6.04
N ASP A 48 12.77 3.50 5.25
CA ASP A 48 13.07 4.93 5.37
C ASP A 48 12.69 5.50 6.75
N MET A 49 11.68 4.94 7.43
CA MET A 49 11.30 5.36 8.79
C MET A 49 12.08 4.63 9.89
N GLY A 50 13.03 3.76 9.54
CA GLY A 50 13.83 3.00 10.50
C GLY A 50 13.05 1.93 11.27
N LEU A 51 11.88 1.52 10.76
CA LEU A 51 11.09 0.43 11.34
C LEU A 51 11.66 -0.94 10.99
N ILE A 52 12.42 -1.02 9.90
CA ILE A 52 13.12 -2.24 9.45
C ILE A 52 14.52 -1.90 8.92
N ASP A 53 15.39 -2.89 8.89
CA ASP A 53 16.68 -2.81 8.20
C ASP A 53 16.55 -3.09 6.70
N GLN A 54 17.53 -2.62 5.91
CA GLN A 54 17.64 -2.89 4.46
C GLN A 54 17.62 -4.39 4.09
N LYS A 55 18.04 -5.26 5.02
CA LYS A 55 18.11 -6.71 4.80
C LYS A 55 16.85 -7.43 5.25
N THR A 56 15.89 -6.72 5.85
CA THR A 56 14.65 -7.32 6.33
C THR A 56 13.86 -7.83 5.14
N PRO A 57 13.48 -9.11 5.08
CA PRO A 57 12.68 -9.63 3.99
C PRO A 57 11.25 -9.09 4.06
N HIS A 58 10.57 -8.98 2.90
CA HIS A 58 9.17 -8.52 2.84
C HIS A 58 8.19 -9.31 3.72
N SER A 59 8.52 -10.56 4.07
CA SER A 59 7.70 -11.37 4.98
C SER A 59 7.62 -10.80 6.39
N VAL A 60 8.59 -9.98 6.83
CA VAL A 60 8.59 -9.36 8.17
C VAL A 60 7.78 -8.07 8.19
N THR A 61 7.66 -7.38 7.04
CA THR A 61 6.77 -6.21 6.89
C THR A 61 5.30 -6.55 6.85
N GLN A 62 4.93 -7.85 6.86
CA GLN A 62 3.55 -8.32 6.94
C GLN A 62 2.81 -7.89 8.20
N ASN A 63 3.51 -7.40 9.22
CA ASN A 63 2.92 -6.87 10.45
C ASN A 63 2.64 -5.36 10.38
N LEU A 64 3.15 -4.66 9.37
CA LEU A 64 2.94 -3.23 9.20
C LEU A 64 1.73 -3.00 8.31
N ALA A 65 0.77 -2.22 8.80
CA ALA A 65 -0.41 -1.81 8.07
C ALA A 65 -0.13 -0.51 7.32
N PRO A 66 -0.80 -0.24 6.19
CA PRO A 66 -0.72 1.08 5.55
C PRO A 66 -1.07 2.24 6.49
N ALA A 67 -1.92 2.01 7.49
CA ALA A 67 -2.26 2.99 8.52
C ALA A 67 -1.06 3.41 9.40
N ASP A 68 0.04 2.65 9.41
CA ASP A 68 1.29 3.03 10.09
C ASP A 68 2.07 4.10 9.31
N PHE A 69 1.75 4.29 8.02
CA PHE A 69 2.47 5.18 7.10
C PHE A 69 1.62 6.32 6.55
N PHE A 70 0.31 6.10 6.41
CA PHE A 70 -0.63 7.03 5.79
C PHE A 70 -1.69 7.46 6.80
N ASP A 71 -1.90 8.77 6.90
CA ASP A 71 -2.88 9.39 7.79
C ASP A 71 -4.30 9.26 7.21
N GLU A 72 -4.41 9.26 5.88
CA GLU A 72 -5.67 9.15 5.16
C GLU A 72 -5.59 8.09 4.05
N ILE A 73 -6.65 7.29 3.90
CA ILE A 73 -6.78 6.31 2.83
C ILE A 73 -8.11 6.55 2.10
N GLY A 74 -8.02 6.98 0.84
CA GLY A 74 -9.17 7.23 -0.03
C GLY A 74 -9.21 6.28 -1.22
N ALA A 75 -10.40 5.90 -1.68
CA ALA A 75 -10.53 5.08 -2.87
C ALA A 75 -11.94 5.12 -3.49
N GLY A 76 -12.04 4.65 -4.74
CA GLY A 76 -13.31 4.50 -5.47
C GLY A 76 -13.53 3.08 -6.03
N GLY A 77 -14.80 2.71 -6.25
CA GLY A 77 -15.17 1.42 -6.83
C GLY A 77 -14.65 0.22 -6.02
N MET A 78 -14.07 -0.79 -6.68
CA MET A 78 -13.42 -1.93 -5.99
C MET A 78 -12.20 -1.52 -5.15
N GLY A 79 -11.60 -0.35 -5.43
CA GLY A 79 -10.57 0.24 -4.58
C GLY A 79 -11.09 0.57 -3.18
N ALA A 80 -12.37 0.95 -3.04
CA ALA A 80 -12.99 1.24 -1.75
C ALA A 80 -13.09 0.00 -0.84
N PHE A 81 -13.31 -1.18 -1.42
CA PHE A 81 -13.25 -2.43 -0.67
C PHE A 81 -11.84 -2.69 -0.13
N VAL A 82 -10.80 -2.43 -0.94
CA VAL A 82 -9.41 -2.56 -0.48
C VAL A 82 -9.09 -1.52 0.57
N ALA A 83 -9.42 -0.25 0.34
CA ALA A 83 -9.22 0.82 1.32
C ALA A 83 -9.85 0.47 2.67
N PHE A 84 -11.08 -0.06 2.67
CA PHE A 84 -11.73 -0.56 3.88
C PHE A 84 -10.88 -1.61 4.62
N LEU A 85 -10.39 -2.64 3.91
CA LEU A 85 -9.53 -3.67 4.51
C LEU A 85 -8.29 -3.04 5.18
N LEU A 86 -7.61 -2.12 4.49
CA LEU A 86 -6.41 -1.46 5.01
C LEU A 86 -6.73 -0.57 6.22
N THR A 87 -7.86 0.15 6.20
CA THR A 87 -8.31 0.96 7.34
C THR A 87 -8.74 0.13 8.56
N CYS A 88 -9.14 -1.14 8.36
CA CYS A 88 -9.35 -2.09 9.46
C CYS A 88 -8.05 -2.59 10.10
N GLY A 89 -6.90 -2.08 9.68
CA GLY A 89 -5.58 -2.43 10.23
C GLY A 89 -4.97 -3.69 9.60
N LEU A 90 -5.49 -4.16 8.46
CA LEU A 90 -4.86 -5.27 7.75
C LEU A 90 -3.57 -4.78 7.08
N SER A 91 -2.54 -5.63 7.12
CA SER A 91 -1.38 -5.48 6.27
C SER A 91 -1.73 -5.66 4.79
N VAL A 92 -0.85 -5.18 3.92
CA VAL A 92 -1.05 -5.24 2.47
C VAL A 92 -1.20 -6.69 2.00
N GLU A 93 -0.40 -7.61 2.56
CA GLU A 93 -0.46 -9.04 2.23
C GLU A 93 -1.79 -9.67 2.65
N ALA A 94 -2.25 -9.39 3.87
CA ALA A 94 -3.53 -9.89 4.36
C ALA A 94 -4.69 -9.34 3.52
N ALA A 95 -4.69 -8.04 3.23
CA ALA A 95 -5.68 -7.42 2.37
C ALA A 95 -5.67 -8.03 0.96
N ARG A 96 -4.49 -8.35 0.41
CA ARG A 96 -4.34 -9.03 -0.88
C ARG A 96 -4.94 -10.42 -0.89
N GLU A 97 -4.70 -11.22 0.14
CA GLU A 97 -5.29 -12.56 0.28
C GLU A 97 -6.83 -12.48 0.33
N HIS A 98 -7.37 -11.64 1.20
CA HIS A 98 -8.81 -11.40 1.29
C HIS A 98 -9.40 -10.92 -0.04
N TYR A 99 -8.71 -10.00 -0.72
CA TYR A 99 -9.14 -9.48 -2.00
C TYR A 99 -9.18 -10.57 -3.09
N MET A 100 -8.17 -11.44 -3.18
CA MET A 100 -8.15 -12.54 -4.16
C MET A 100 -9.33 -13.48 -3.99
N HIS A 101 -9.78 -13.73 -2.75
CA HIS A 101 -10.95 -14.55 -2.48
C HIS A 101 -12.28 -13.84 -2.74
N ALA A 102 -12.38 -12.56 -2.37
CA ALA A 102 -13.64 -11.81 -2.43
C ALA A 102 -13.92 -11.22 -3.82
N ALA A 103 -12.89 -10.70 -4.51
CA ALA A 103 -13.07 -9.91 -5.73
C ALA A 103 -13.79 -10.65 -6.87
N PRO A 104 -13.47 -11.93 -7.19
CA PRO A 104 -14.20 -12.65 -8.25
C PRO A 104 -15.70 -12.78 -7.94
N ARG A 105 -16.06 -12.99 -6.67
CA ARG A 105 -17.45 -13.13 -6.23
C ARG A 105 -18.19 -11.81 -6.28
N ILE A 106 -17.54 -10.73 -5.85
CA ILE A 106 -18.12 -9.38 -5.89
C ILE A 106 -18.35 -8.95 -7.34
N VAL A 107 -17.35 -9.11 -8.21
CA VAL A 107 -17.46 -8.76 -9.62
C VAL A 107 -18.57 -9.58 -10.30
N HIS A 108 -18.65 -10.88 -10.00
CA HIS A 108 -19.74 -11.70 -10.48
C HIS A 108 -21.11 -11.18 -10.03
N ALA A 109 -21.28 -10.89 -8.73
CA ALA A 109 -22.55 -10.39 -8.19
C ALA A 109 -22.99 -9.03 -8.76
N LEU A 110 -22.04 -8.19 -9.18
CA LEU A 110 -22.32 -6.89 -9.82
C LEU A 110 -22.58 -6.98 -11.33
N SER A 111 -22.38 -8.16 -11.93
CA SER A 111 -22.57 -8.40 -13.37
C SER A 111 -23.90 -9.08 -13.69
N VAL A 112 -24.73 -9.37 -12.68
CA VAL A 112 -26.07 -9.97 -12.78
C VAL A 112 -27.11 -8.91 -12.51
#